data_AF-A0A9N8K6N6-F1
#
_entry.id   AF-A0A9N8K6N6-F1
#
_cell.length_a   1.000
_cell.length_b   1.000
_cell.length_c   1.000
_cell.angle_alpha   90.00
_cell.angle_beta   90.00
_cell.angle_gamma   90.00
#
_symmetry.space_group_name_H-M   'P 1'
#
loop_
_entity.id
_entity.type
_entity.pdbx_description
1 polymer ?
#
loop_
_entity_poly.entity_id
_entity_poly.type
_entity_poly.pdbx_seq_one_letter_code
_entity_poly.pdbx_strand_id
1 'polypeptide(L)'
;MLKAARFPNLTHAELIFITQCGPAFAHNPGPEDEEFRFTVLSTFYAGLVDAEKLFHLSIKNLQNITPKALMGKASTVEEVAFKQNFETVMKRIKQLGLGITVEDWDAAPDNTLRQPEVHDFFAFELQEYWLGPIAAQLEYLKIYGNEEVYWGFYPAGNLPHFPALRTLILGDYSFTSEKQVEWILSHAGTLEELILDDAMIGVAVTIAETHVDIPSRTIVYEKDYSSDPPGYQPKWRGRTLVSQVWKDPTRWHNLFSRFAERLPNLKHFAFNHSHWDEQAYEHADALCSAVRLERYGAFSECEWNSFRDYDAEEFDWTDWRDWRQEGDEVIKFQVEEPGCDEEDWQALNKFLTDLKRRR
;
A
#
# COMPACT_ATOMS: atom_id res chain seq x y z
N MET A 1 -10.22 20.17 -25.01
CA MET A 1 -9.65 18.80 -24.93
C MET A 1 -8.16 18.84 -25.15
N LEU A 2 -7.39 18.36 -24.17
CA LEU A 2 -5.94 18.15 -24.28
C LEU A 2 -5.71 17.05 -25.33
N LYS A 3 -4.98 17.33 -26.40
CA LYS A 3 -4.57 16.31 -27.38
C LYS A 3 -3.09 16.03 -27.19
N ALA A 4 -2.77 14.97 -26.45
CA ALA A 4 -1.38 14.60 -26.21
C ALA A 4 -0.62 14.30 -27.51
N ALA A 5 -1.33 13.96 -28.60
CA ALA A 5 -0.81 13.81 -29.96
C ALA A 5 0.04 15.01 -30.46
N ARG A 6 -0.14 16.21 -29.88
CA ARG A 6 0.68 17.39 -30.21
C ARG A 6 2.11 17.31 -29.65
N PHE A 7 2.38 16.35 -28.78
CA PHE A 7 3.68 16.10 -28.15
C PHE A 7 4.23 14.76 -28.65
N PRO A 8 4.89 14.72 -29.84
CA PRO A 8 5.32 13.47 -30.48
C PRO A 8 6.41 12.69 -29.73
N ASN A 9 6.94 13.25 -28.63
CA ASN A 9 7.93 12.66 -27.76
C ASN A 9 7.43 12.53 -26.31
N LEU A 10 6.11 12.56 -26.10
CA LEU A 10 5.54 12.35 -24.77
C LEU A 10 5.80 10.91 -24.32
N THR A 11 6.64 10.75 -23.29
CA THR A 11 7.02 9.45 -22.72
C THR A 11 6.47 9.24 -21.30
N HIS A 12 6.18 10.35 -20.61
CA HIS A 12 5.68 10.39 -19.25
C HIS A 12 4.43 11.28 -19.19
N ALA A 13 3.43 10.84 -18.44
CA ALA A 13 2.24 11.60 -18.12
C ALA A 13 1.90 11.41 -16.64
N GLU A 14 1.51 12.51 -16.01
CA GLU A 14 1.13 12.53 -14.60
C GLU A 14 -0.22 13.21 -14.43
N LEU A 15 -1.05 12.62 -13.57
CA LEU A 15 -2.31 13.18 -13.11
C LEU A 15 -2.23 13.33 -11.59
N ILE A 16 -2.60 14.50 -11.08
CA ILE A 16 -2.59 14.80 -9.64
C ILE A 16 -3.98 15.28 -9.27
N PHE A 17 -4.65 14.52 -8.42
CA PHE A 17 -5.85 14.98 -7.72
C PHE A 17 -5.48 15.68 -6.43
N ILE A 18 -6.42 16.39 -5.81
CA ILE A 18 -6.21 16.82 -4.42
C ILE A 18 -6.20 15.60 -3.49
N THR A 19 -5.56 15.74 -2.32
CA THR A 19 -5.46 14.66 -1.33
C THR A 19 -6.83 14.27 -0.77
N GLN A 20 -7.67 15.26 -0.48
CA GLN A 20 -9.02 15.06 0.05
C GLN A 20 -9.96 14.39 -0.96
N CYS A 21 -10.51 13.25 -0.58
CA CYS A 21 -11.60 12.58 -1.30
C CYS A 21 -12.72 12.20 -0.33
N GLY A 22 -13.95 12.14 -0.84
CA GLY A 22 -15.10 11.67 -0.08
C GLY A 22 -16.34 11.63 -0.97
N PRO A 23 -17.37 10.88 -0.59
CA PRO A 23 -18.62 10.85 -1.32
C PRO A 23 -19.28 12.23 -1.30
N ALA A 24 -20.05 12.55 -2.34
CA ALA A 24 -20.78 13.82 -2.44
C ALA A 24 -21.75 14.07 -1.26
N PHE A 25 -22.06 13.03 -0.47
CA PHE A 25 -22.95 13.07 0.69
C PHE A 25 -22.23 13.16 2.04
N ALA A 26 -20.89 13.19 2.08
CA ALA A 26 -20.14 13.38 3.31
C ALA A 26 -20.47 14.74 3.96
N HIS A 27 -20.26 14.87 5.28
CA HIS A 27 -20.49 16.14 5.98
C HIS A 27 -19.59 17.29 5.48
N ASN A 28 -18.45 16.94 4.87
CA ASN A 28 -17.57 17.83 4.15
C ASN A 28 -17.15 17.12 2.85
N PRO A 29 -18.00 17.11 1.80
CA PRO A 29 -17.63 16.45 0.56
C PRO A 29 -16.40 17.20 0.04
N GLY A 30 -15.29 16.48 -0.12
CA GLY A 30 -14.06 17.07 -0.63
C GLY A 30 -14.33 17.82 -1.95
N PRO A 31 -13.48 18.78 -2.35
CA PRO A 31 -13.69 19.57 -3.56
C PRO A 31 -13.84 18.75 -4.85
N GLU A 32 -13.35 17.50 -4.83
CA GLU A 32 -13.33 16.55 -5.94
C GLU A 32 -14.06 15.26 -5.53
N ASP A 33 -15.36 15.20 -5.83
CA ASP A 33 -16.17 13.99 -5.65
C ASP A 33 -15.85 12.89 -6.68
N GLU A 34 -16.48 11.72 -6.51
CA GLU A 34 -16.28 10.55 -7.39
C GLU A 34 -16.59 10.87 -8.86
N GLU A 35 -17.68 11.60 -9.13
CA GLU A 35 -18.11 11.93 -10.50
C GLU A 35 -17.12 12.87 -11.20
N PHE A 36 -16.62 13.87 -10.47
CA PHE A 36 -15.58 14.77 -10.94
C PHE A 36 -14.29 14.01 -11.23
N ARG A 37 -13.82 13.19 -10.29
CA ARG A 37 -12.59 12.39 -10.44
C ARG A 37 -12.70 11.43 -11.63
N PHE A 38 -13.85 10.78 -11.81
CA PHE A 38 -14.12 9.94 -12.98
C PHE A 38 -14.10 10.74 -14.30
N THR A 39 -14.67 11.93 -14.32
CA THR A 39 -14.68 12.82 -15.50
C THR A 39 -13.26 13.25 -15.89
N VAL A 40 -12.43 13.57 -14.90
CA VAL A 40 -11.02 13.92 -15.09
C VAL A 40 -10.23 12.72 -15.59
N LEU A 41 -10.35 11.55 -14.95
CA LEU A 41 -9.74 10.29 -15.42
C LEU A 41 -10.14 9.98 -16.87
N SER A 42 -11.43 10.08 -17.17
CA SER A 42 -11.96 9.82 -18.52
C SER A 42 -11.35 10.75 -19.57
N THR A 43 -11.27 12.04 -19.25
CA THR A 43 -10.67 13.04 -20.12
C THR A 43 -9.16 12.82 -20.28
N PHE A 44 -8.47 12.46 -19.21
CA PHE A 44 -7.04 12.19 -19.19
C PHE A 44 -6.68 11.02 -20.09
N TYR A 45 -7.32 9.85 -19.89
CA TYR A 45 -7.08 8.67 -20.73
C TYR A 45 -7.45 8.89 -22.19
N ALA A 46 -8.57 9.58 -22.47
CA ALA A 46 -8.94 9.96 -23.84
C ALA A 46 -7.86 10.84 -24.50
N GLY A 47 -7.30 11.79 -23.76
CA GLY A 47 -6.24 12.67 -24.24
C GLY A 47 -4.93 11.94 -24.55
N LEU A 48 -4.68 10.80 -23.88
CA LEU A 48 -3.46 10.02 -24.01
C LEU A 48 -3.52 8.94 -25.10
N VAL A 49 -4.67 8.57 -25.66
CA VAL A 49 -4.80 7.46 -26.63
C VAL A 49 -3.74 7.52 -27.74
N ASP A 50 -3.58 8.68 -28.37
CA ASP A 50 -2.66 8.91 -29.50
C ASP A 50 -1.18 9.08 -29.10
N ALA A 51 -0.85 9.07 -27.80
CA ALA A 51 0.53 9.22 -27.31
C ALA A 51 1.29 7.88 -27.37
N GLU A 52 1.62 7.41 -28.57
CA GLU A 52 2.19 6.07 -28.80
C GLU A 52 3.52 5.78 -28.05
N LYS A 53 4.30 6.82 -27.72
CA LYS A 53 5.57 6.69 -26.99
C LYS A 53 5.43 6.75 -25.47
N LEU A 54 4.23 6.96 -24.95
CA LEU A 54 3.99 7.00 -23.51
C LEU A 54 4.18 5.61 -22.91
N PHE A 55 5.12 5.49 -21.98
CA PHE A 55 5.38 4.25 -21.24
C PHE A 55 5.42 4.44 -19.72
N HIS A 56 5.43 5.69 -19.25
CA HIS A 56 5.39 6.04 -17.83
C HIS A 56 4.10 6.79 -17.51
N LEU A 57 3.31 6.23 -16.60
CA LEU A 57 2.10 6.85 -16.06
C LEU A 57 2.23 7.01 -14.53
N SER A 58 1.91 8.19 -14.02
CA SER A 58 1.81 8.47 -12.57
C SER A 58 0.41 9.03 -12.28
N ILE A 59 -0.24 8.54 -11.23
CA ILE A 59 -1.47 9.12 -10.70
C ILE A 59 -1.30 9.34 -9.20
N LYS A 60 -1.26 10.60 -8.77
CA LYS A 60 -1.20 10.99 -7.37
C LYS A 60 -2.60 11.25 -6.82
N ASN A 61 -2.83 10.84 -5.58
CA ASN A 61 -4.10 10.93 -4.87
C ASN A 61 -5.25 10.28 -5.65
N LEU A 62 -4.98 9.13 -6.26
CA LEU A 62 -6.01 8.27 -6.83
C LEU A 62 -6.90 7.77 -5.69
N GLN A 63 -8.17 8.15 -5.69
CA GLN A 63 -9.12 7.61 -4.72
C GLN A 63 -9.17 6.08 -4.85
N ASN A 64 -9.24 5.39 -3.72
CA ASN A 64 -9.33 3.93 -3.56
C ASN A 64 -10.65 3.32 -4.10
N ILE A 65 -11.10 3.75 -5.28
CA ILE A 65 -12.31 3.28 -5.94
C ILE A 65 -11.97 3.02 -7.40
N THR A 66 -12.22 1.80 -7.87
CA THR A 66 -12.09 1.48 -9.29
C THR A 66 -13.35 1.88 -10.05
N PRO A 67 -13.24 2.63 -11.16
CA PRO A 67 -14.41 2.94 -11.98
C PRO A 67 -15.15 1.68 -12.44
N LYS A 68 -16.48 1.64 -12.27
CA LYS A 68 -17.35 0.51 -12.64
C LYS A 68 -17.15 0.04 -14.09
N ALA A 69 -16.76 0.95 -14.97
CA ALA A 69 -16.37 0.68 -16.34
C ALA A 69 -15.29 -0.41 -16.45
N LEU A 70 -14.26 -0.39 -15.60
CA LEU A 70 -13.16 -1.37 -15.59
C LEU A 70 -13.61 -2.72 -15.03
N MET A 71 -14.61 -2.71 -14.14
CA MET A 71 -15.17 -3.89 -13.48
C MET A 71 -16.16 -4.67 -14.35
N GLY A 72 -16.17 -4.41 -15.68
CA GLY A 72 -17.07 -5.09 -16.62
C GLY A 72 -18.51 -4.59 -16.60
N LYS A 73 -18.77 -3.42 -15.99
CA LYS A 73 -20.11 -2.86 -15.80
C LYS A 73 -20.33 -1.53 -16.51
N ALA A 74 -19.52 -1.23 -17.52
CA ALA A 74 -19.76 -0.08 -18.38
C ALA A 74 -21.17 -0.16 -18.99
N SER A 75 -22.00 0.83 -18.68
CA SER A 75 -23.41 0.89 -19.05
C SER A 75 -23.73 2.12 -19.91
N THR A 76 -22.90 3.15 -19.81
CA THR A 76 -22.99 4.39 -20.60
C THR A 76 -21.98 4.41 -21.74
N VAL A 77 -22.19 5.29 -22.72
CA VAL A 77 -21.25 5.47 -23.84
C VAL A 77 -19.91 5.99 -23.34
N GLU A 78 -19.95 6.85 -22.32
CA GLU A 78 -18.80 7.44 -21.66
C GLU A 78 -17.96 6.39 -20.93
N GLU A 79 -18.58 5.48 -20.18
CA GLU A 79 -17.90 4.37 -19.49
C GLU A 79 -17.26 3.38 -20.48
N VAL A 80 -17.97 3.05 -21.57
CA VAL A 80 -17.45 2.15 -22.61
C VAL A 80 -16.22 2.80 -23.28
N ALA A 81 -16.32 4.09 -23.62
CA ALA A 81 -15.20 4.83 -24.20
C ALA A 81 -14.02 4.93 -23.22
N PHE A 82 -14.28 5.19 -21.93
CA PHE A 82 -13.24 5.21 -20.91
C PHE A 82 -12.49 3.89 -20.83
N LYS A 83 -13.21 2.76 -20.73
CA LYS A 83 -12.60 1.42 -20.69
C LYS A 83 -11.69 1.16 -21.89
N GLN A 84 -12.14 1.50 -23.10
CA GLN A 84 -11.34 1.34 -24.32
C GLN A 84 -10.08 2.22 -24.32
N ASN A 85 -10.21 3.47 -23.88
CA ASN A 85 -9.08 4.40 -23.78
C ASN A 85 -8.08 3.92 -22.72
N PHE A 86 -8.57 3.48 -21.56
CA PHE A 86 -7.77 2.89 -20.49
C PHE A 86 -6.97 1.70 -21.00
N GLU A 87 -7.63 0.69 -21.58
CA GLU A 87 -6.95 -0.50 -22.10
C GLU A 87 -5.92 -0.15 -23.18
N THR A 88 -6.22 0.84 -24.03
CA THR A 88 -5.30 1.28 -25.09
C THR A 88 -4.05 1.94 -24.52
N VAL A 89 -4.19 2.78 -23.50
CA VAL A 89 -3.07 3.44 -22.83
C VAL A 89 -2.27 2.44 -21.99
N MET A 90 -2.94 1.61 -21.19
CA MET A 90 -2.28 0.71 -20.24
C MET A 90 -1.42 -0.35 -20.94
N LYS A 91 -1.80 -0.83 -22.13
CA LYS A 91 -1.02 -1.81 -22.92
C LYS A 91 0.43 -1.41 -23.23
N ARG A 92 0.79 -0.13 -23.16
CA ARG A 92 2.15 0.36 -23.42
C ARG A 92 2.87 0.85 -22.16
N ILE A 93 2.19 0.88 -21.02
CA ILE A 93 2.79 1.31 -19.75
C ILE A 93 3.73 0.23 -19.24
N LYS A 94 4.95 0.67 -18.92
CA LYS A 94 6.04 -0.12 -18.32
C LYS A 94 6.46 0.43 -16.96
N GLN A 95 6.12 1.68 -16.68
CA GLN A 95 6.39 2.34 -15.41
C GLN A 95 5.09 2.92 -14.87
N LEU A 96 4.66 2.44 -13.72
CA LEU A 96 3.42 2.89 -13.09
C LEU A 96 3.71 3.40 -11.67
N GLY A 97 3.27 4.62 -11.39
CA GLY A 97 3.21 5.19 -10.05
C GLY A 97 1.77 5.46 -9.65
N LEU A 98 1.39 5.03 -8.44
CA LEU A 98 0.07 5.26 -7.85
C LEU A 98 0.26 5.75 -6.41
N GLY A 99 -0.19 6.98 -6.13
CA GLY A 99 -0.43 7.43 -4.76
C GLY A 99 -1.92 7.25 -4.47
N ILE A 100 -2.28 6.36 -3.55
CA ILE A 100 -3.67 6.03 -3.27
C ILE A 100 -4.17 6.89 -2.12
N THR A 101 -5.27 7.60 -2.31
CA THR A 101 -5.98 8.31 -1.24
C THR A 101 -7.22 7.54 -0.82
N VAL A 102 -7.55 7.62 0.46
CA VAL A 102 -8.75 7.04 1.07
C VAL A 102 -9.59 8.17 1.66
N GLU A 103 -10.89 7.93 1.86
CA GLU A 103 -11.70 8.85 2.65
C GLU A 103 -11.22 8.80 4.09
N ASP A 104 -10.70 9.94 4.55
CA ASP A 104 -10.22 10.12 5.91
C ASP A 104 -11.36 10.52 6.84
N TRP A 105 -11.31 9.98 8.05
CA TRP A 105 -12.19 10.32 9.15
C TRP A 105 -11.34 10.78 10.34
N ASP A 106 -10.81 12.00 10.26
CA ASP A 106 -9.94 12.61 11.27
C ASP A 106 -10.51 12.52 12.70
N ALA A 107 -11.84 12.56 12.83
CA ALA A 107 -12.52 12.50 14.13
C ALA A 107 -12.54 11.09 14.75
N ALA A 108 -12.29 10.04 13.96
CA ALA A 108 -12.25 8.65 14.36
C ALA A 108 -11.44 7.81 13.32
N PRO A 109 -10.10 7.88 13.34
CA PRO A 109 -9.21 7.25 12.35
C PRO A 109 -9.39 5.73 12.26
N ASP A 110 -9.80 5.07 13.36
CA ASP A 110 -10.13 3.65 13.41
C ASP A 110 -11.22 3.25 12.42
N ASN A 111 -12.07 4.19 12.02
CA ASN A 111 -13.12 3.93 11.05
C ASN A 111 -12.66 4.02 9.59
N THR A 112 -11.52 4.67 9.29
CA THR A 112 -10.93 4.68 7.94
C THR A 112 -10.69 3.25 7.46
N LEU A 113 -10.04 2.44 8.29
CA LEU A 113 -9.81 1.01 8.02
C LEU A 113 -11.05 0.11 8.22
N ARG A 114 -12.21 0.67 8.58
CA ARG A 114 -13.51 -0.05 8.57
C ARG A 114 -14.30 0.18 7.29
N GLN A 115 -13.88 1.13 6.45
CA GLN A 115 -14.55 1.38 5.19
C GLN A 115 -14.33 0.22 4.22
N PRO A 116 -15.41 -0.33 3.62
CA PRO A 116 -15.30 -1.41 2.64
C PRO A 116 -14.37 -1.09 1.47
N GLU A 117 -14.38 0.15 1.00
CA GLU A 117 -13.65 0.61 -0.19
C GLU A 117 -12.13 0.42 -0.04
N VAL A 118 -11.59 0.64 1.17
CA VAL A 118 -10.16 0.44 1.47
C VAL A 118 -9.79 -1.04 1.28
N HIS A 119 -10.67 -1.93 1.71
CA HIS A 119 -10.50 -3.38 1.58
C HIS A 119 -10.69 -3.87 0.15
N ASP A 120 -11.75 -3.43 -0.52
CA ASP A 120 -12.05 -3.76 -1.92
C ASP A 120 -10.88 -3.40 -2.80
N PHE A 121 -10.38 -2.17 -2.67
CA PHE A 121 -9.35 -1.63 -3.53
C PHE A 121 -8.01 -2.34 -3.36
N PHE A 122 -7.42 -2.30 -2.16
CA PHE A 122 -6.07 -2.83 -1.93
C PHE A 122 -6.01 -4.36 -2.04
N ALA A 123 -7.07 -5.06 -1.61
CA ALA A 123 -7.06 -6.52 -1.54
C ALA A 123 -7.63 -7.20 -2.78
N PHE A 124 -8.36 -6.50 -3.65
CA PHE A 124 -8.92 -7.03 -4.90
C PHE A 124 -8.68 -6.16 -6.14
N GLU A 125 -9.18 -4.93 -6.14
CA GLU A 125 -9.32 -4.17 -7.38
C GLU A 125 -7.99 -3.67 -7.95
N LEU A 126 -7.06 -3.28 -7.07
CA LEU A 126 -5.72 -2.82 -7.45
C LEU A 126 -5.00 -3.89 -8.28
N GLN A 127 -4.97 -5.14 -7.80
CA GLN A 127 -4.34 -6.19 -8.58
C GLN A 127 -5.15 -6.63 -9.80
N GLU A 128 -6.48 -6.69 -9.73
CA GLU A 128 -7.29 -7.25 -10.81
C GLU A 128 -7.39 -6.28 -12.00
N TYR A 129 -7.67 -5.00 -11.72
CA TYR A 129 -8.04 -4.04 -12.76
C TYR A 129 -6.93 -3.08 -13.13
N TRP A 130 -6.03 -2.75 -12.20
CA TRP A 130 -4.94 -1.79 -12.44
C TRP A 130 -3.63 -2.46 -12.82
N LEU A 131 -3.20 -3.46 -12.04
CA LEU A 131 -1.87 -4.08 -12.19
C LEU A 131 -1.91 -5.33 -13.07
N GLY A 132 -2.92 -6.18 -12.93
CA GLY A 132 -3.07 -7.44 -13.66
C GLY A 132 -2.92 -7.30 -15.18
N PRO A 133 -3.57 -6.30 -15.83
CA PRO A 133 -3.46 -6.11 -17.27
C PRO A 133 -2.04 -5.79 -17.78
N ILE A 134 -1.14 -5.29 -16.93
CA ILE A 134 0.21 -4.85 -17.29
C ILE A 134 1.32 -5.61 -16.56
N ALA A 135 0.97 -6.58 -15.70
CA ALA A 135 1.92 -7.22 -14.79
C ALA A 135 3.13 -7.83 -15.51
N ALA A 136 2.92 -8.44 -16.68
CA ALA A 136 3.97 -9.11 -17.44
C ALA A 136 5.05 -8.17 -18.00
N GLN A 137 4.75 -6.88 -18.18
CA GLN A 137 5.64 -5.90 -18.83
C GLN A 137 6.09 -4.78 -17.91
N LEU A 138 5.61 -4.78 -16.66
CA LEU A 138 5.90 -3.72 -15.71
C LEU A 138 7.35 -3.83 -15.22
N GLU A 139 8.13 -2.77 -15.48
CA GLU A 139 9.55 -2.66 -15.15
C GLU A 139 9.77 -1.77 -13.92
N TYR A 140 8.85 -0.84 -13.64
CA TYR A 140 8.87 0.06 -12.48
C TYR A 140 7.47 0.11 -11.87
N LEU A 141 7.39 -0.10 -10.56
CA LEU A 141 6.17 0.03 -9.79
C LEU A 141 6.42 0.88 -8.54
N LYS A 142 5.60 1.91 -8.36
CA LYS A 142 5.55 2.75 -7.17
C LYS A 142 4.12 2.79 -6.65
N ILE A 143 3.92 2.38 -5.40
CA ILE A 143 2.62 2.43 -4.73
C ILE A 143 2.81 3.05 -3.36
N TYR A 144 2.00 4.06 -3.05
CA TYR A 144 1.92 4.70 -1.74
C TYR A 144 0.50 4.53 -1.20
N GLY A 145 0.39 4.30 0.10
CA GLY A 145 -0.83 4.61 0.83
C GLY A 145 -0.97 6.12 0.95
N ASN A 146 -2.10 6.57 1.50
CA ASN A 146 -2.15 7.92 2.05
C ASN A 146 -1.49 7.89 3.42
N GLU A 147 -1.13 9.07 3.93
CA GLU A 147 -0.92 9.30 5.35
C GLU A 147 -2.06 8.60 6.12
N GLU A 148 -1.71 7.79 7.12
CA GLU A 148 -2.61 6.96 7.97
C GLU A 148 -3.02 5.56 7.45
N VAL A 149 -2.75 5.17 6.19
CA VAL A 149 -3.09 3.82 5.70
C VAL A 149 -1.84 2.99 5.40
N TYR A 150 -1.36 2.30 6.43
CA TYR A 150 -0.32 1.27 6.25
C TYR A 150 -0.88 -0.01 5.64
N TRP A 151 -0.80 -0.11 4.32
CA TRP A 151 -1.28 -1.26 3.55
C TRP A 151 -0.25 -2.40 3.49
N GLY A 152 -0.67 -3.58 3.04
CA GLY A 152 0.17 -4.77 2.97
C GLY A 152 -0.36 -5.86 3.88
N PHE A 153 -0.58 -5.55 5.15
CA PHE A 153 -1.29 -6.43 6.09
C PHE A 153 -2.80 -6.17 6.14
N TYR A 154 -3.20 -4.96 6.55
CA TYR A 154 -4.61 -4.58 6.75
C TYR A 154 -4.79 -3.11 6.34
N PRO A 155 -5.27 -2.82 5.11
CA PRO A 155 -5.75 -3.79 4.12
C PRO A 155 -4.60 -4.63 3.52
N ALA A 156 -4.92 -5.86 3.09
CA ALA A 156 -3.92 -6.75 2.52
C ALA A 156 -3.50 -6.29 1.11
N GLY A 157 -2.19 -6.25 0.85
CA GLY A 157 -1.63 -5.93 -0.46
C GLY A 157 -1.37 -7.18 -1.30
N ASN A 158 -2.42 -7.72 -1.95
CA ASN A 158 -2.35 -8.97 -2.72
C ASN A 158 -1.80 -8.78 -4.15
N LEU A 159 -0.60 -8.23 -4.26
CA LEU A 159 0.01 -7.89 -5.55
C LEU A 159 0.37 -9.14 -6.38
N PRO A 160 0.24 -9.09 -7.72
CA PRO A 160 0.66 -10.19 -8.58
C PRO A 160 2.20 -10.26 -8.65
N HIS A 161 2.73 -11.32 -9.27
CA HIS A 161 4.15 -11.39 -9.59
C HIS A 161 4.45 -10.60 -10.88
N PHE A 162 5.55 -9.85 -10.89
CA PHE A 162 5.95 -8.97 -11.98
C PHE A 162 7.28 -9.43 -12.62
N PRO A 163 7.25 -10.28 -13.66
CA PRO A 163 8.45 -10.96 -14.16
C PRO A 163 9.49 -10.04 -14.82
N ALA A 164 9.16 -8.77 -15.07
CA ALA A 164 10.05 -7.77 -15.66
C ALA A 164 10.46 -6.67 -14.67
N LEU A 165 10.05 -6.76 -13.40
CA LEU A 165 10.18 -5.67 -12.43
C LEU A 165 11.65 -5.44 -12.05
N ARG A 166 12.10 -4.20 -12.25
CA ARG A 166 13.46 -3.74 -11.95
C ARG A 166 13.49 -2.75 -10.80
N THR A 167 12.46 -1.91 -10.67
CA THR A 167 12.33 -0.95 -9.56
C THR A 167 11.01 -1.16 -8.85
N LEU A 168 11.07 -1.33 -7.53
CA LEU A 168 9.92 -1.42 -6.65
C LEU A 168 10.02 -0.35 -5.56
N ILE A 169 9.00 0.48 -5.46
CA ILE A 169 8.86 1.50 -4.42
C ILE A 169 7.55 1.27 -3.69
N LEU A 170 7.63 1.06 -2.39
CA LEU A 170 6.47 0.89 -1.51
C LEU A 170 6.54 1.96 -0.43
N GLY A 171 5.54 2.84 -0.42
CA GLY A 171 5.26 3.78 0.66
C GLY A 171 4.20 3.22 1.61
N ASP A 172 4.34 3.47 2.91
CA ASP A 172 3.35 3.10 3.93
C ASP A 172 3.04 1.59 3.92
N TYR A 173 4.07 0.77 3.76
CA TYR A 173 3.89 -0.68 3.65
C TYR A 173 4.15 -1.38 4.99
N SER A 174 3.16 -2.12 5.48
CA SER A 174 3.24 -2.89 6.72
C SER A 174 3.59 -4.35 6.48
N PHE A 175 4.62 -4.85 7.16
CA PHE A 175 5.03 -6.25 7.18
C PHE A 175 4.54 -6.95 8.45
N THR A 176 3.77 -8.03 8.29
CA THR A 176 3.33 -8.88 9.41
C THR A 176 3.41 -10.38 9.12
N SER A 177 3.83 -10.74 7.90
CA SER A 177 3.91 -12.12 7.47
C SER A 177 5.09 -12.38 6.55
N GLU A 178 5.59 -13.61 6.62
CA GLU A 178 6.66 -14.11 5.77
C GLU A 178 6.30 -14.09 4.27
N LYS A 179 5.01 -14.22 3.94
CA LYS A 179 4.54 -14.20 2.55
C LYS A 179 4.83 -12.88 1.84
N GLN A 180 4.74 -11.76 2.55
CA GLN A 180 5.02 -10.44 1.97
C GLN A 180 6.51 -10.30 1.62
N VAL A 181 7.39 -10.81 2.49
CA VAL A 181 8.82 -10.85 2.26
C VAL A 181 9.15 -11.79 1.08
N GLU A 182 8.57 -12.98 1.06
CA GLU A 182 8.76 -13.94 -0.04
C GLU A 182 8.24 -13.40 -1.38
N TRP A 183 7.17 -12.59 -1.38
CA TRP A 183 6.69 -11.92 -2.58
C TRP A 183 7.73 -10.93 -3.14
N ILE A 184 8.35 -10.09 -2.31
CA ILE A 184 9.46 -9.22 -2.75
C ILE A 184 10.60 -10.08 -3.30
N LEU A 185 11.01 -11.11 -2.55
CA LEU A 185 12.10 -12.01 -2.93
C LEU A 185 11.82 -12.82 -4.19
N SER A 186 10.56 -13.02 -4.57
CA SER A 186 10.20 -13.70 -5.82
C SER A 186 10.73 -12.98 -7.06
N HIS A 187 11.04 -11.70 -6.96
CA HIS A 187 11.59 -10.86 -8.03
C HIS A 187 13.13 -10.87 -8.10
N ALA A 188 13.79 -11.79 -7.39
CA ALA A 188 15.26 -11.91 -7.33
C ALA A 188 15.96 -11.90 -8.70
N GLY A 189 15.29 -12.44 -9.73
CA GLY A 189 15.82 -12.53 -11.09
C GLY A 189 15.90 -11.19 -11.84
N THR A 190 15.15 -10.16 -11.42
CA THR A 190 15.04 -8.90 -12.17
C THR A 190 15.16 -7.64 -11.32
N LEU A 191 14.85 -7.71 -10.03
CA LEU A 191 14.81 -6.54 -9.16
C LEU A 191 16.20 -5.93 -8.95
N GLU A 192 16.37 -4.68 -9.36
CA GLU A 192 17.60 -3.90 -9.30
C GLU A 192 17.53 -2.78 -8.25
N GLU A 193 16.33 -2.32 -7.91
CA GLU A 193 16.09 -1.23 -6.98
C GLU A 193 14.86 -1.51 -6.10
N LEU A 194 15.04 -1.36 -4.79
CA LEU A 194 13.99 -1.52 -3.78
C LEU A 194 14.02 -0.31 -2.86
N ILE A 195 12.93 0.45 -2.83
CA ILE A 195 12.75 1.60 -1.95
C ILE A 195 11.55 1.31 -1.05
N LEU A 196 11.78 1.36 0.25
CA LEU A 196 10.78 1.18 1.29
C LEU A 196 10.71 2.50 2.06
N ASP A 197 9.75 3.34 1.69
CA ASP A 197 9.50 4.59 2.40
C ASP A 197 8.39 4.36 3.42
N ASP A 198 8.61 4.82 4.63
CA ASP A 198 7.75 4.60 5.78
C ASP A 198 7.23 3.15 5.92
N ALA A 199 8.09 2.17 5.69
CA ALA A 199 7.72 0.79 5.86
C ALA A 199 7.88 0.37 7.33
N MET A 200 6.89 -0.34 7.86
CA MET A 200 6.90 -0.82 9.24
C MET A 200 6.84 -2.35 9.34
N ILE A 201 7.37 -2.90 10.42
CA ILE A 201 7.11 -4.30 10.83
C ILE A 201 6.13 -4.29 12.01
N GLY A 202 4.99 -4.95 11.83
CA GLY A 202 4.06 -5.23 12.92
C GLY A 202 4.60 -6.32 13.83
N VAL A 203 5.18 -5.93 14.96
CA VAL A 203 5.77 -6.88 15.93
C VAL A 203 4.72 -7.54 16.82
N ALA A 204 3.52 -6.95 16.86
CA ALA A 204 2.35 -7.51 17.48
C ALA A 204 1.10 -7.16 16.69
N VAL A 205 0.16 -8.08 16.66
CA VAL A 205 -1.12 -7.90 15.99
C VAL A 205 -2.21 -8.47 16.88
N THR A 206 -3.21 -7.65 17.20
CA THR A 206 -4.53 -8.06 17.66
C THR A 206 -5.51 -7.89 16.51
N ILE A 207 -6.18 -8.98 16.13
CA ILE A 207 -7.22 -8.93 15.09
C ILE A 207 -8.29 -9.98 15.34
N ALA A 208 -9.53 -9.74 14.91
CA ALA A 208 -10.59 -10.72 14.98
C ALA A 208 -10.17 -12.04 14.32
N GLU A 209 -10.34 -13.17 15.03
CA GLU A 209 -9.98 -14.50 14.53
C GLU A 209 -10.62 -14.81 13.18
N THR A 210 -11.82 -14.27 12.94
CA THR A 210 -12.55 -14.51 11.71
C THR A 210 -11.89 -13.87 10.49
N HIS A 211 -11.10 -12.80 10.68
CA HIS A 211 -10.40 -12.08 9.62
C HIS A 211 -9.12 -12.76 9.18
N VAL A 212 -8.56 -13.71 9.93
CA VAL A 212 -7.19 -14.18 9.71
C VAL A 212 -7.12 -15.70 9.52
N ASP A 213 -6.26 -16.13 8.61
CA ASP A 213 -5.77 -17.50 8.57
C ASP A 213 -4.63 -17.63 9.59
N ILE A 214 -4.92 -18.17 10.77
CA ILE A 214 -3.99 -18.23 11.90
C ILE A 214 -2.63 -18.86 11.51
N PRO A 215 -2.56 -20.00 10.79
CA PRO A 215 -1.28 -20.62 10.46
C PRO A 215 -0.40 -19.72 9.59
N SER A 216 -0.98 -18.97 8.66
CA SER A 216 -0.21 -18.14 7.74
C SER A 216 -0.19 -16.65 8.06
N ARG A 217 -0.89 -16.22 9.12
CA ARG A 217 -0.96 -14.83 9.61
C ARG A 217 -1.37 -13.84 8.53
N THR A 218 -2.26 -14.25 7.63
CA THR A 218 -2.78 -13.40 6.56
C THR A 218 -4.26 -13.19 6.67
N ILE A 219 -4.72 -12.02 6.23
CA ILE A 219 -6.14 -11.70 6.19
C ILE A 219 -6.85 -12.57 5.17
N VAL A 220 -7.99 -13.12 5.56
CA VAL A 220 -8.89 -13.90 4.72
C VAL A 220 -9.98 -12.98 4.24
N TYR A 221 -9.99 -12.76 2.93
CA TYR A 221 -11.02 -12.00 2.27
C TYR A 221 -12.06 -12.92 1.61
N GLU A 222 -13.29 -12.45 1.53
CA GLU A 222 -14.36 -13.10 0.79
C GLU A 222 -15.16 -12.10 -0.04
N LYS A 223 -15.78 -12.60 -1.11
CA LYS A 223 -16.67 -11.78 -1.92
C LYS A 223 -17.91 -11.45 -1.10
N ASP A 224 -18.17 -10.16 -0.95
CA ASP A 224 -19.42 -9.65 -0.41
C ASP A 224 -20.37 -9.32 -1.56
N TYR A 225 -21.48 -10.05 -1.65
CA TYR A 225 -22.50 -9.85 -2.68
C TYR A 225 -23.61 -8.88 -2.22
N SER A 226 -23.42 -8.18 -1.09
CA SER A 226 -24.36 -7.19 -0.58
C SER A 226 -24.38 -5.90 -1.42
N SER A 227 -23.28 -5.60 -2.13
CA SER A 227 -23.12 -4.48 -3.04
C SER A 227 -23.08 -4.91 -4.52
N ASP A 228 -23.31 -3.95 -5.42
CA ASP A 228 -23.16 -4.15 -6.87
C ASP A 228 -22.23 -3.08 -7.48
N PRO A 229 -20.98 -3.43 -7.88
CA PRO A 229 -20.35 -4.75 -7.87
C PRO A 229 -20.11 -5.36 -6.50
N PRO A 230 -20.01 -6.71 -6.42
CA PRO A 230 -19.66 -7.38 -5.19
C PRO A 230 -18.33 -6.86 -4.67
N GLY A 231 -18.30 -6.47 -3.40
CA GLY A 231 -17.07 -6.13 -2.69
C GLY A 231 -16.23 -7.37 -2.40
N TYR A 232 -15.05 -7.14 -1.85
CA TYR A 232 -14.09 -8.09 -1.33
C TYR A 232 -13.65 -7.66 0.07
N GLN A 233 -14.26 -8.26 1.09
CA GLN A 233 -14.18 -7.82 2.48
C GLN A 233 -13.47 -8.84 3.36
N PRO A 234 -12.82 -8.40 4.46
CA PRO A 234 -12.37 -9.31 5.50
C PRO A 234 -13.52 -10.17 6.00
N LYS A 235 -13.24 -11.46 6.16
CA LYS A 235 -14.26 -12.45 6.49
C LYS A 235 -14.89 -12.22 7.88
N TRP A 236 -16.15 -11.81 7.93
CA TRP A 236 -16.88 -11.67 9.20
C TRP A 236 -17.68 -12.94 9.54
N ARG A 237 -17.23 -13.76 10.51
CA ARG A 237 -18.01 -14.92 11.01
C ARG A 237 -18.66 -14.65 12.37
N GLY A 238 -19.58 -13.68 12.43
CA GLY A 238 -20.53 -13.54 13.54
C GLY A 238 -20.01 -12.74 14.75
N ARG A 239 -20.76 -12.79 15.87
CA ARG A 239 -20.63 -11.86 17.03
C ARG A 239 -19.52 -12.20 18.03
N THR A 240 -18.85 -13.35 17.90
CA THR A 240 -17.85 -13.77 18.89
C THR A 240 -16.50 -13.13 18.56
N LEU A 241 -16.18 -12.05 19.25
CA LEU A 241 -14.93 -11.28 19.13
C LEU A 241 -13.78 -11.99 19.87
N VAL A 242 -13.42 -13.20 19.44
CA VAL A 242 -12.13 -13.75 19.88
C VAL A 242 -11.06 -13.09 19.03
N SER A 243 -10.28 -12.19 19.63
CA SER A 243 -9.13 -11.60 18.96
C SER A 243 -7.95 -12.56 19.03
N GLN A 244 -7.34 -12.82 17.88
CA GLN A 244 -6.04 -13.48 17.79
C GLN A 244 -4.95 -12.47 18.10
N VAL A 245 -4.00 -12.89 18.92
CA VAL A 245 -2.81 -12.12 19.24
C VAL A 245 -1.59 -12.93 18.87
N TRP A 246 -0.72 -12.38 18.03
CA TRP A 246 0.59 -12.97 17.81
C TRP A 246 1.69 -11.93 17.91
N LYS A 247 2.86 -12.40 18.37
CA LYS A 247 4.11 -11.66 18.33
C LYS A 247 4.91 -12.13 17.12
N ASP A 248 5.38 -11.20 16.31
CA ASP A 248 6.27 -11.50 15.21
C ASP A 248 7.73 -11.30 15.65
N PRO A 249 8.58 -12.33 15.57
CA PRO A 249 10.00 -12.19 15.91
C PRO A 249 10.82 -11.51 14.81
N THR A 250 10.25 -11.27 13.62
CA THR A 250 10.96 -10.65 12.49
C THR A 250 11.40 -9.24 12.83
N ARG A 251 12.64 -8.92 12.47
CA ARG A 251 13.25 -7.59 12.63
C ARG A 251 13.86 -7.13 11.31
N TRP A 252 14.06 -5.83 11.19
CA TRP A 252 14.67 -5.23 10.00
C TRP A 252 16.05 -5.78 9.71
N HIS A 253 16.89 -6.02 10.72
CA HIS A 253 18.19 -6.69 10.53
C HIS A 253 18.09 -8.09 9.92
N ASN A 254 17.00 -8.83 10.19
CA ASN A 254 16.76 -10.12 9.52
C ASN A 254 16.42 -9.90 8.03
N LEU A 255 15.56 -8.91 7.73
CA LEU A 255 15.15 -8.61 6.36
C LEU A 255 16.32 -8.08 5.51
N PHE A 256 17.14 -7.16 6.03
CA PHE A 256 18.31 -6.64 5.32
C PHE A 256 19.29 -7.77 4.95
N SER A 257 19.52 -8.71 5.87
CA SER A 257 20.37 -9.88 5.61
C SER A 257 19.79 -10.75 4.50
N ARG A 258 18.47 -11.00 4.53
CA ARG A 258 17.78 -11.80 3.49
C ARG A 258 17.78 -11.10 2.13
N PHE A 259 17.55 -9.79 2.08
CA PHE A 259 17.63 -9.02 0.84
C PHE A 259 19.04 -9.07 0.27
N ALA A 260 20.08 -8.94 1.11
CA ALA A 260 21.46 -9.09 0.68
C ALA A 260 21.72 -10.48 0.05
N GLU A 261 21.22 -11.55 0.67
CA GLU A 261 21.48 -12.91 0.20
C GLU A 261 20.65 -13.31 -1.02
N ARG A 262 19.37 -12.90 -1.06
CA ARG A 262 18.37 -13.44 -2.00
C ARG A 262 17.98 -12.50 -3.12
N LEU A 263 18.43 -11.24 -3.12
CA LEU A 263 18.27 -10.32 -4.25
C LEU A 263 19.65 -10.04 -4.89
N PRO A 264 20.18 -10.95 -5.72
CA PRO A 264 21.54 -10.84 -6.26
C PRO A 264 21.70 -9.66 -7.23
N ASN A 265 20.62 -9.26 -7.91
CA ASN A 265 20.62 -8.18 -8.89
C ASN A 265 20.37 -6.79 -8.29
N LEU A 266 20.07 -6.72 -6.99
CA LEU A 266 19.81 -5.46 -6.30
C LEU A 266 21.09 -4.60 -6.27
N LYS A 267 20.98 -3.37 -6.78
CA LYS A 267 22.04 -2.35 -6.89
C LYS A 267 21.72 -1.11 -6.08
N HIS A 268 20.45 -0.84 -5.84
CA HIS A 268 19.98 0.28 -5.04
C HIS A 268 19.00 -0.21 -3.98
N PHE A 269 19.16 0.31 -2.77
CA PHE A 269 18.23 0.12 -1.68
C PHE A 269 18.09 1.43 -0.91
N ALA A 270 16.85 1.82 -0.62
CA ALA A 270 16.53 2.92 0.27
C ALA A 270 15.48 2.45 1.29
N PHE A 271 15.65 2.91 2.53
CA PHE A 271 14.79 2.57 3.66
C PHE A 271 14.85 3.70 4.67
N ASN A 272 13.75 4.44 4.85
CA ASN A 272 13.65 5.54 5.79
C ASN A 272 12.18 5.94 5.94
N HIS A 273 11.91 6.87 6.84
CA HIS A 273 10.70 7.66 6.87
C HIS A 273 11.04 9.01 6.21
N SER A 274 10.42 9.33 5.08
CA SER A 274 10.56 10.65 4.49
C SER A 274 9.95 11.71 5.41
N HIS A 275 10.65 12.84 5.65
CA HIS A 275 10.11 13.98 6.44
C HIS A 275 9.10 14.81 5.64
N TRP A 276 8.50 14.17 4.66
CA TRP A 276 7.84 14.80 3.53
C TRP A 276 6.42 14.27 3.48
N ASP A 277 5.65 14.33 4.55
CA ASP A 277 4.33 13.71 4.64
C ASP A 277 3.53 13.93 3.33
N GLU A 278 3.32 15.20 2.94
CA GLU A 278 2.58 15.54 1.71
C GLU A 278 3.36 15.32 0.39
N GLN A 279 4.68 15.12 0.43
CA GLN A 279 5.60 15.06 -0.73
C GLN A 279 6.39 13.73 -0.83
N ALA A 280 6.07 12.74 0.00
CA ALA A 280 6.77 11.46 0.11
C ALA A 280 6.72 10.75 -1.24
N TYR A 281 5.53 10.74 -1.84
CA TYR A 281 5.32 10.25 -3.20
C TYR A 281 6.26 10.95 -4.20
N GLU A 282 6.38 12.27 -4.24
CA GLU A 282 7.24 12.97 -5.20
C GLU A 282 8.73 12.68 -5.02
N HIS A 283 9.15 12.49 -3.77
CA HIS A 283 10.56 12.42 -3.41
C HIS A 283 11.08 11.02 -3.12
N ALA A 284 10.25 9.99 -3.26
CA ALA A 284 10.61 8.59 -3.03
C ALA A 284 11.92 8.16 -3.71
N ASP A 285 12.14 8.56 -4.97
CA ASP A 285 13.33 8.18 -5.76
C ASP A 285 14.62 8.85 -5.25
N ALA A 286 14.49 9.88 -4.41
CA ALA A 286 15.61 10.57 -3.74
C ALA A 286 15.80 10.12 -2.28
N LEU A 287 15.02 9.14 -1.80
CA LEU A 287 15.08 8.66 -0.43
C LEU A 287 16.48 8.12 -0.10
N CYS A 288 17.03 8.57 1.03
CA CYS A 288 18.26 8.04 1.58
C CYS A 288 17.95 7.04 2.69
N SER A 289 18.80 6.03 2.88
CA SER A 289 18.60 5.04 3.94
C SER A 289 18.96 5.58 5.33
N ALA A 290 18.05 5.40 6.29
CA ALA A 290 18.28 5.61 7.71
C ALA A 290 17.37 4.71 8.55
N VAL A 291 17.87 4.20 9.68
CA VAL A 291 17.02 3.53 10.67
C VAL A 291 16.30 4.60 11.47
N ARG A 292 14.97 4.52 11.55
CA ARG A 292 14.10 5.43 12.29
C ARG A 292 13.37 4.72 13.42
N LEU A 293 12.79 5.49 14.32
CA LEU A 293 12.13 4.97 15.51
C LEU A 293 10.78 4.33 15.13
N GLU A 294 10.07 4.88 14.16
CA GLU A 294 8.73 4.46 13.74
C GLU A 294 8.70 3.16 12.88
N ARG A 295 9.81 2.43 12.79
CA ARG A 295 9.95 1.24 11.93
C ARG A 295 9.27 -0.03 12.45
N TYR A 296 8.80 0.01 13.70
CA TYR A 296 8.07 -1.06 14.36
C TYR A 296 6.76 -0.53 14.93
N GLY A 297 5.69 -1.31 14.78
CA GLY A 297 4.39 -0.97 15.32
C GLY A 297 3.66 -2.19 15.87
N ALA A 298 2.57 -1.93 16.59
CA ALA A 298 1.58 -2.92 16.95
C ALA A 298 0.26 -2.59 16.24
N PHE A 299 -0.41 -3.60 15.68
CA PHE A 299 -1.72 -3.41 15.08
C PHE A 299 -2.81 -3.85 16.05
N SER A 300 -3.83 -3.02 16.26
CA SER A 300 -5.02 -3.40 17.03
C SER A 300 -6.24 -2.64 16.56
N GLU A 301 -7.41 -3.29 16.60
CA GLU A 301 -8.72 -2.68 16.33
C GLU A 301 -8.86 -1.83 15.05
N CYS A 302 -8.08 -2.15 14.00
CA CYS A 302 -8.01 -1.38 12.75
C CYS A 302 -7.19 -0.08 12.88
N GLU A 303 -6.14 -0.11 13.68
CA GLU A 303 -5.22 1.00 13.89
C GLU A 303 -3.78 0.51 14.08
N TRP A 304 -2.84 1.25 13.50
CA TRP A 304 -1.41 1.05 13.71
C TRP A 304 -0.92 1.95 14.84
N ASN A 305 -0.41 1.33 15.88
CA ASN A 305 0.10 2.00 17.06
C ASN A 305 1.63 1.98 17.00
N SER A 306 2.25 3.16 16.91
CA SER A 306 3.68 3.29 17.12
C SER A 306 3.99 3.13 18.62
N PHE A 307 5.21 2.70 18.97
CA PHE A 307 5.61 2.60 20.38
C PHE A 307 5.88 3.97 21.02
N ARG A 308 5.90 5.06 20.23
CA ARG A 308 6.22 6.42 20.68
C ARG A 308 5.29 7.40 20.00
N ASP A 309 4.10 7.54 20.55
CA ASP A 309 3.20 8.62 20.18
C ASP A 309 3.59 9.92 20.91
N TYR A 310 3.41 11.10 20.31
CA TYR A 310 4.03 12.34 20.81
C TYR A 310 3.29 13.03 21.98
N ASP A 311 2.04 12.63 22.30
CA ASP A 311 1.12 13.45 23.10
C ASP A 311 0.67 12.90 24.48
N ALA A 312 1.24 11.82 25.00
CA ALA A 312 0.83 11.26 26.30
C ALA A 312 1.82 11.52 27.45
N GLU A 313 1.80 12.71 28.08
CA GLU A 313 2.65 13.10 29.23
C GLU A 313 2.66 12.14 30.45
N GLU A 314 2.01 10.97 30.42
CA GLU A 314 1.75 10.11 31.59
C GLU A 314 2.06 8.60 31.45
N PHE A 315 2.58 8.09 30.33
CA PHE A 315 2.83 6.63 30.16
C PHE A 315 4.29 6.27 29.83
N ASP A 316 4.75 5.13 30.35
CA ASP A 316 6.09 4.56 30.08
C ASP A 316 6.17 4.10 28.61
N TRP A 317 7.00 4.81 27.84
CA TRP A 317 7.00 4.96 26.37
C TRP A 317 7.62 3.79 25.57
N THR A 318 7.65 2.59 26.13
CA THR A 318 8.30 1.43 25.49
C THR A 318 7.35 0.29 25.20
N ASP A 319 6.11 0.35 25.70
CA ASP A 319 5.26 -0.83 25.77
C ASP A 319 3.86 -0.55 25.22
N TRP A 320 3.48 -1.28 24.18
CA TRP A 320 2.09 -1.36 23.74
C TRP A 320 1.32 -2.33 24.64
N ARG A 321 0.13 -1.90 25.09
CA ARG A 321 -0.72 -2.68 25.99
C ARG A 321 -2.13 -2.82 25.44
N ASP A 322 -2.65 -4.03 25.50
CA ASP A 322 -3.99 -4.38 25.08
C ASP A 322 -4.56 -5.42 26.05
N TRP A 323 -5.86 -5.67 26.01
CA TRP A 323 -6.48 -6.66 26.85
C TRP A 323 -7.70 -7.27 26.16
N ARG A 324 -7.89 -8.57 26.37
CA ARG A 324 -9.10 -9.27 25.94
C ARG A 324 -9.77 -9.95 27.12
N GLN A 325 -11.09 -10.02 27.10
CA GLN A 325 -11.86 -10.74 28.09
C GLN A 325 -12.21 -12.14 27.58
N GLU A 326 -11.78 -13.17 28.29
CA GLU A 326 -12.15 -14.57 28.05
C GLU A 326 -12.98 -15.09 29.22
N GLY A 327 -14.31 -15.02 29.09
CA GLY A 327 -15.21 -15.35 30.20
C GLY A 327 -15.06 -14.35 31.35
N ASP A 328 -14.66 -14.84 32.53
CA ASP A 328 -14.42 -14.01 33.72
C ASP A 328 -12.95 -13.55 33.84
N GLU A 329 -12.06 -13.99 32.95
CA GLU A 329 -10.64 -13.61 32.96
C GLU A 329 -10.33 -12.45 32.01
N VAL A 330 -9.51 -11.51 32.46
CA VAL A 330 -8.95 -10.43 31.63
C VAL A 330 -7.50 -10.78 31.31
N ILE A 331 -7.24 -11.11 30.06
CA ILE A 331 -5.89 -11.35 29.55
C ILE A 331 -5.32 -10.02 29.10
N LYS A 332 -4.23 -9.58 29.72
CA LYS A 332 -3.49 -8.38 29.32
C LYS A 332 -2.32 -8.77 28.42
N PHE A 333 -2.18 -8.09 27.30
CA PHE A 333 -1.06 -8.18 26.40
C PHE A 333 -0.18 -6.96 26.61
N GLN A 334 1.12 -7.22 26.71
CA GLN A 334 2.14 -6.20 26.75
C GLN A 334 3.23 -6.62 25.77
N VAL A 335 3.60 -5.68 24.91
CA VAL A 335 4.63 -5.86 23.89
C VAL A 335 5.56 -4.68 24.04
N GLU A 336 6.82 -4.97 24.29
CA GLU A 336 7.86 -3.97 24.38
C GLU A 336 8.41 -3.70 22.97
N GLU A 337 8.86 -2.46 22.74
CA GLU A 337 9.66 -2.10 21.58
C GLU A 337 10.85 -3.08 21.48
N PRO A 338 11.17 -3.62 20.28
CA PRO A 338 12.21 -4.63 20.12
C PRO A 338 13.62 -4.33 20.67
N GLY A 339 13.96 -3.08 20.98
CA GLY A 339 15.25 -2.70 21.56
C GLY A 339 16.47 -3.04 20.69
N CYS A 340 16.29 -3.20 19.38
CA CYS A 340 17.31 -3.70 18.44
C CYS A 340 17.82 -2.64 17.45
N ASP A 341 17.88 -1.38 17.90
CA ASP A 341 18.32 -0.24 17.09
C ASP A 341 19.74 -0.43 16.53
N GLU A 342 20.65 -0.92 17.36
CA GLU A 342 22.05 -1.11 16.99
C GLU A 342 22.19 -2.26 15.97
N GLU A 343 21.49 -3.38 16.16
CA GLU A 343 21.48 -4.50 15.23
C GLU A 343 20.90 -4.10 13.87
N ASP A 344 19.79 -3.37 13.85
CA ASP A 344 19.17 -2.84 12.64
C ASP A 344 20.11 -1.89 11.91
N TRP A 345 20.75 -0.96 12.64
CA TRP A 345 21.70 -0.01 12.08
C TRP A 345 22.96 -0.70 11.50
N GLN A 346 23.54 -1.65 12.24
CA GLN A 346 24.70 -2.41 11.77
C GLN A 346 24.36 -3.24 10.52
N ALA A 347 23.23 -3.93 10.53
CA ALA A 347 22.78 -4.73 9.40
C ALA A 347 22.50 -3.87 8.16
N LEU A 348 21.84 -2.72 8.32
CA LEU A 348 21.60 -1.78 7.23
C LEU A 348 22.93 -1.27 6.64
N ASN A 349 23.86 -0.80 7.47
CA ASN A 349 25.15 -0.29 6.99
C ASN A 349 25.97 -1.35 6.27
N LYS A 350 25.99 -2.57 6.80
CA LYS A 350 26.64 -3.72 6.14
C LYS A 350 25.99 -3.97 4.78
N PHE A 351 24.67 -4.04 4.73
CA PHE A 351 23.91 -4.27 3.51
C PHE A 351 24.19 -3.19 2.45
N LEU A 352 24.11 -1.91 2.82
CA LEU A 352 24.40 -0.78 1.92
C LEU A 352 25.85 -0.78 1.44
N THR A 353 26.79 -1.19 2.28
CA THR A 353 28.21 -1.34 1.92
C THR A 353 28.40 -2.46 0.88
N ASP A 354 27.71 -3.59 1.07
CA ASP A 354 27.76 -4.70 0.14
C ASP A 354 27.09 -4.35 -1.20
N LEU A 355 25.99 -3.60 -1.20
CA LEU A 355 25.34 -3.11 -2.42
C LEU A 355 26.25 -2.17 -3.22
N LYS A 356 27.00 -1.27 -2.56
CA LYS A 356 27.97 -0.39 -3.23
C LYS A 356 29.05 -1.17 -3.98
N ARG A 357 29.38 -2.41 -3.56
CA ARG A 357 30.35 -3.28 -4.25
C ARG A 357 29.78 -4.00 -5.47
N ARG A 358 28.45 -4.03 -5.64
CA ARG A 358 27.77 -4.63 -6.79
C ARG A 358 27.58 -3.67 -7.97
N ARG A 359 27.79 -2.38 -7.73
CA ARG A 359 27.82 -1.32 -8.75
C ARG A 359 29.18 -1.31 -9.43
#